data_AF-A0A6A8Q9S3-F1
#
_entry.id   AF-A0A6A8Q9S3-F1
#
_cell.length_a   1.000
_cell.length_b   1.000
_cell.length_c   1.000
_cell.angle_alpha   90.00
_cell.angle_beta   90.00
_cell.angle_gamma   90.00
#
_symmetry.space_group_name_H-M   'P 1'
#
loop_
_entity.id
_entity.type
_entity.pdbx_description
1 polymer ?
#
loop_
_entity_poly.entity_id
_entity_poly.type
_entity_poly.pdbx_seq_one_letter_code
_entity_poly.pdbx_strand_id
1 'polypeptide(L)'
;MLFLVLTLAACAPPPPPSATMPTAPELLGEFRDEMATDARKAGDYLRETRQGVNLSEMTLGWFVYDILSELSSQDDALYHRFYRDGRDLQNYLRTTFRDHHDEEVEAIADMARAGRETPRMAARSALEVLCHIPDPDEPKEVQTNDRAELAGALATLQTFLQRTAAEIPAPED
;
A
#
# COMPACT_ATOMS: atom_id res chain seq x y z
N MET A 1 13.03 46.08 3.78
CA MET A 1 12.20 44.91 4.14
C MET A 1 12.45 43.83 3.10
N LEU A 2 13.20 42.80 3.47
CA LEU A 2 13.46 41.64 2.62
C LEU A 2 12.37 40.60 2.96
N PHE A 3 11.41 40.38 2.06
CA PHE A 3 10.46 39.29 2.19
C PHE A 3 11.13 38.01 1.67
N LEU A 4 11.62 37.20 2.60
CA LEU A 4 12.10 35.86 2.34
C LEU A 4 10.88 34.95 2.28
N VAL A 5 10.35 34.74 1.07
CA VAL A 5 9.27 33.77 0.84
C VAL A 5 9.91 32.39 0.89
N LEU A 6 9.75 31.70 2.02
CA LEU A 6 9.86 30.25 2.06
C LEU A 6 8.80 29.69 1.10
N THR A 7 9.25 29.26 -0.08
CA THR A 7 8.46 28.36 -0.92
C THR A 7 8.32 27.05 -0.16
N LEU A 8 7.15 26.87 0.46
CA LEU A 8 6.62 25.57 0.82
C LEU A 8 6.73 24.69 -0.43
N ALA A 9 7.62 23.69 -0.37
CA ALA A 9 7.62 22.60 -1.31
C ALA A 9 6.27 21.88 -1.16
N ALA A 10 5.30 22.27 -1.97
CA ALA A 10 4.15 21.44 -2.25
C ALA A 10 4.75 20.15 -2.83
N CYS A 11 4.67 19.05 -2.09
CA CYS A 11 4.97 17.73 -2.62
C CYS A 11 3.99 17.52 -3.78
N ALA A 12 4.45 17.74 -5.01
CA ALA A 12 3.69 17.36 -6.17
C ALA A 12 3.50 15.83 -6.11
N PRO A 13 2.31 15.31 -6.45
CA PRO A 13 2.14 13.86 -6.53
C PRO A 13 3.18 13.29 -7.51
N PRO A 14 3.69 12.06 -7.25
CA PRO A 14 4.63 11.42 -8.15
C PRO A 14 4.05 11.42 -9.58
N PRO A 15 4.87 11.62 -10.61
CA PRO A 15 4.38 11.61 -11.98
C PRO A 15 3.72 10.26 -12.30
N PRO A 16 2.68 10.23 -13.15
CA PRO A 16 2.10 8.97 -13.59
C PRO A 16 3.16 8.08 -14.25
N PRO A 17 2.99 6.74 -14.22
CA PRO A 17 3.86 5.86 -14.96
C PRO A 17 3.84 6.27 -16.45
N SER A 18 5.01 6.39 -17.07
CA SER A 18 5.07 6.73 -18.49
C SER A 18 4.72 5.49 -19.31
N ALA A 19 3.49 5.39 -19.80
CA ALA A 19 2.94 4.28 -20.61
C ALA A 19 3.72 3.94 -21.91
N THR A 20 4.86 4.59 -22.18
CA THR A 20 5.62 4.47 -23.44
C THR A 20 7.12 4.23 -23.27
N MET A 21 7.65 4.21 -22.05
CA MET A 21 9.04 3.83 -21.81
C MET A 21 9.06 2.41 -21.23
N PRO A 22 9.83 1.45 -21.78
CA PRO A 22 10.13 0.24 -21.04
C PRO A 22 10.75 0.68 -19.72
N THR A 23 10.14 0.33 -18.59
CA THR A 23 10.69 0.59 -17.26
C THR A 23 12.13 0.10 -17.29
N ALA A 24 13.09 1.00 -17.08
CA ALA A 24 14.50 0.66 -17.17
C ALA A 24 14.78 -0.56 -16.27
N PRO A 25 15.62 -1.52 -16.67
CA PRO A 25 15.90 -2.71 -15.86
C PRO A 25 16.30 -2.39 -14.41
N GLU A 26 17.00 -1.27 -14.20
CA GLU A 26 17.36 -0.75 -12.88
C GLU A 26 16.13 -0.41 -12.02
N LEU A 27 15.14 0.28 -12.58
CA LEU A 27 13.90 0.64 -11.89
C LEU A 27 13.03 -0.59 -11.58
N LEU A 28 13.07 -1.62 -12.44
CA LEU A 28 12.41 -2.90 -12.16
C LEU A 28 13.13 -3.66 -11.04
N GLY A 29 14.46 -3.59 -10.99
CA GLY A 29 15.26 -4.15 -9.91
C GLY A 29 14.95 -3.49 -8.57
N GLU A 30 14.90 -2.16 -8.54
CA GLU A 30 14.53 -1.38 -7.35
C GLU A 30 13.12 -1.76 -6.86
N PHE A 31 12.13 -1.73 -7.75
CA PHE A 31 10.75 -2.10 -7.41
C PHE A 31 10.66 -3.55 -6.88
N ARG A 32 11.42 -4.49 -7.45
CA ARG A 32 11.48 -5.87 -6.95
C ARG A 32 12.02 -5.94 -5.52
N ASP A 33 13.09 -5.22 -5.23
CA ASP A 33 13.74 -5.21 -3.93
C ASP A 33 12.88 -4.52 -2.86
N GLU A 34 12.15 -3.48 -3.25
CA GLU A 34 11.14 -2.82 -2.42
C GLU A 34 10.01 -3.79 -2.04
N MET A 35 9.38 -4.45 -3.03
CA MET A 35 8.34 -5.46 -2.77
C MET A 35 8.83 -6.62 -1.89
N ALA A 36 10.07 -7.07 -2.07
CA ALA A 36 10.67 -8.10 -1.22
C ALA A 36 10.94 -7.59 0.21
N THR A 37 11.28 -6.31 0.36
CA THR A 37 11.50 -5.67 1.66
C THR A 37 10.18 -5.49 2.40
N ASP A 38 9.15 -5.02 1.74
CA ASP A 38 7.83 -4.85 2.32
C ASP A 38 7.17 -6.18 2.67
N ALA A 39 7.41 -7.23 1.88
CA ALA A 39 7.01 -8.59 2.24
C ALA A 39 7.64 -9.06 3.57
N ARG A 40 8.90 -8.71 3.85
CA ARG A 40 9.53 -9.01 5.14
C ARG A 40 8.90 -8.21 6.27
N LYS A 41 8.67 -6.92 6.05
CA LYS A 41 8.04 -6.01 7.01
C LYS A 41 6.60 -6.44 7.35
N ALA A 42 5.80 -6.84 6.37
CA ALA A 42 4.48 -7.45 6.57
C ALA A 42 4.58 -8.71 7.45
N GLY A 43 5.59 -9.55 7.24
CA GLY A 43 5.85 -10.74 8.05
C GLY A 43 6.23 -10.44 9.50
N ASP A 44 7.00 -9.36 9.73
CA ASP A 44 7.34 -8.90 11.07
C ASP A 44 6.11 -8.37 11.81
N TYR A 45 5.29 -7.54 11.16
CA TYR A 45 4.03 -7.04 11.70
C TYR A 45 3.02 -8.17 11.96
N LEU A 46 2.96 -9.18 11.10
CA LEU A 46 2.15 -10.37 11.32
C LEU A 46 2.58 -11.12 12.59
N ARG A 47 3.90 -11.28 12.79
CA ARG A 47 4.45 -11.94 13.98
C ARG A 47 4.11 -11.15 15.25
N GLU A 48 4.27 -9.83 15.23
CA GLU A 48 3.93 -8.95 16.36
C GLU A 48 2.43 -9.01 16.69
N THR A 49 1.57 -8.92 15.67
CA THR A 49 0.11 -9.00 15.82
C THR A 49 -0.30 -10.33 16.46
N ARG A 50 0.28 -11.45 16.01
CA ARG A 50 0.03 -12.80 16.58
C ARG A 50 0.53 -12.96 18.02
N GLN A 51 1.50 -12.15 18.43
CA GLN A 51 1.97 -12.10 19.82
C GLN A 51 1.11 -11.20 20.72
N GLY A 52 0.07 -10.57 20.16
CA GLY A 52 -0.84 -9.69 20.89
C GLY A 52 -0.34 -8.24 20.99
N VAL A 53 0.65 -7.85 20.18
CA VAL A 53 1.08 -6.45 20.08
C VAL A 53 0.07 -5.69 19.23
N ASN A 54 -0.44 -4.58 19.75
CA ASN A 54 -1.27 -3.66 18.98
C ASN A 54 -0.35 -2.71 18.20
N LEU A 55 -0.29 -2.89 16.88
CA LEU A 55 0.40 -1.97 15.97
C LEU A 55 -0.39 -0.67 15.87
N SER A 56 0.30 0.47 15.89
CA SER A 56 -0.37 1.76 15.84
C SER A 56 -0.93 2.07 14.44
N GLU A 57 -2.01 2.84 14.38
CA GLU A 57 -2.55 3.39 13.13
C GLU A 57 -1.48 4.14 12.33
N MET A 58 -0.63 4.91 13.01
CA MET A 58 0.48 5.60 12.35
C MET A 58 1.46 4.63 11.70
N THR A 59 1.85 3.55 12.39
CA THR A 59 2.79 2.54 11.88
C THR A 59 2.24 1.86 10.63
N LEU A 60 1.00 1.39 10.70
CA LEU A 60 0.36 0.69 9.59
C LEU A 60 -0.01 1.64 8.45
N GLY A 61 -0.43 2.87 8.77
CA GLY A 61 -0.74 3.91 7.81
C GLY A 61 0.46 4.28 6.94
N TRP A 62 1.64 4.49 7.54
CA TRP A 62 2.86 4.73 6.77
C TRP A 62 3.26 3.52 5.92
N PHE A 63 3.21 2.34 6.51
CA PHE A 63 3.53 1.10 5.78
C PHE A 63 2.65 0.89 4.55
N VAL A 64 1.34 1.10 4.68
CA VAL A 64 0.40 0.98 3.56
C VAL A 64 0.59 2.11 2.55
N TYR A 65 0.87 3.34 2.99
CA TYR A 65 1.18 4.45 2.10
C TYR A 65 2.39 4.14 1.19
N ASP A 66 3.48 3.62 1.75
CA ASP A 66 4.70 3.30 1.01
C ASP A 66 4.39 2.23 -0.07
N ILE A 67 3.77 1.11 0.32
CA ILE A 67 3.38 0.03 -0.61
C ILE A 67 2.50 0.56 -1.74
N LEU A 68 1.46 1.34 -1.43
CA LEU A 68 0.53 1.84 -2.44
C LEU A 68 1.20 2.84 -3.38
N SER A 69 2.15 3.64 -2.87
CA SER A 69 2.95 4.56 -3.68
C SER A 69 3.82 3.79 -4.68
N GLU A 70 4.53 2.76 -4.22
CA GLU A 70 5.39 1.92 -5.06
C GLU A 70 4.59 1.17 -6.12
N LEU A 71 3.51 0.48 -5.71
CA LEU A 71 2.64 -0.26 -6.63
C LEU A 71 2.00 0.65 -7.70
N SER A 72 1.56 1.85 -7.30
CA SER A 72 0.97 2.80 -8.24
C SER A 72 1.99 3.45 -9.18
N SER A 73 3.27 3.55 -8.78
CA SER A 73 4.34 4.00 -9.68
C SER A 73 4.56 3.06 -10.87
N GLN A 74 4.14 1.80 -10.73
CA GLN A 74 4.27 0.76 -11.76
C GLN A 74 2.94 0.35 -12.40
N ASP A 75 1.80 0.93 -12.00
CA ASP A 75 0.47 0.57 -12.51
C ASP A 75 -0.41 1.80 -12.76
N ASP A 76 -0.64 2.13 -14.04
CA ASP A 76 -1.45 3.28 -14.45
C ASP A 76 -2.87 3.26 -13.87
N ALA A 77 -3.48 2.08 -13.75
CA ALA A 77 -4.84 1.98 -13.25
C ALA A 77 -4.90 2.25 -11.74
N LEU A 78 -3.94 1.71 -10.96
CA LEU A 78 -3.80 2.04 -9.55
C LEU A 78 -3.46 3.51 -9.36
N TYR A 79 -2.56 4.06 -10.18
CA TYR A 79 -2.23 5.48 -10.18
C TYR A 79 -3.48 6.33 -10.38
N HIS A 80 -4.24 6.09 -11.45
CA HIS A 80 -5.45 6.85 -11.73
C HIS A 80 -6.53 6.67 -10.65
N ARG A 81 -6.57 5.53 -9.95
CA ARG A 81 -7.49 5.31 -8.84
C ARG A 81 -7.11 6.16 -7.63
N PHE A 82 -5.85 6.11 -7.21
CA PHE A 82 -5.39 6.78 -5.98
C PHE A 82 -5.15 8.29 -6.16
N TYR A 83 -4.75 8.72 -7.36
CA TYR A 83 -4.44 10.12 -7.67
C TYR A 83 -5.55 10.83 -8.46
N ARG A 84 -6.77 10.29 -8.42
CA ARG A 84 -7.92 10.87 -9.15
C ARG A 84 -8.21 12.29 -8.70
N ASP A 85 -8.66 13.13 -9.63
CA ASP A 85 -9.10 14.50 -9.37
C ASP A 85 -7.98 15.42 -8.83
N GLY A 86 -6.71 15.09 -9.12
CA GLY A 86 -5.54 15.86 -8.68
C GLY A 86 -5.23 15.72 -7.19
N ARG A 87 -5.80 14.70 -6.52
CA ARG A 87 -5.50 14.35 -5.14
C ARG A 87 -4.20 13.56 -5.05
N ASP A 88 -3.51 13.67 -3.92
CA ASP A 88 -2.43 12.76 -3.58
C ASP A 88 -2.95 11.53 -2.82
N LEU A 89 -2.11 10.50 -2.72
CA LEU A 89 -2.44 9.25 -2.04
C LEU A 89 -2.81 9.47 -0.56
N GLN A 90 -2.17 10.42 0.11
CA GLN A 90 -2.49 10.73 1.50
C GLN A 90 -3.92 11.28 1.64
N ASN A 91 -4.31 12.16 0.72
CA ASN A 91 -5.66 12.69 0.65
C ASN A 91 -6.67 11.60 0.34
N TYR A 92 -6.37 10.70 -0.61
CA TYR A 92 -7.21 9.53 -0.89
C TYR A 92 -7.47 8.69 0.37
N LEU A 93 -6.41 8.32 1.10
CA LEU A 93 -6.52 7.51 2.32
C LEU A 93 -7.34 8.21 3.42
N ARG A 94 -7.17 9.53 3.57
CA ARG A 94 -7.83 10.32 4.62
C ARG A 94 -9.26 10.74 4.30
N THR A 95 -9.70 10.57 3.05
CA THR A 95 -11.03 10.98 2.57
C THR A 95 -11.76 9.78 1.96
N THR A 96 -11.64 9.57 0.65
CA THR A 96 -12.35 8.54 -0.11
C THR A 96 -12.29 7.17 0.55
N PHE A 97 -11.08 6.70 0.91
CA PHE A 97 -10.94 5.39 1.53
C PHE A 97 -11.56 5.34 2.93
N ARG A 98 -11.31 6.35 3.76
CA ARG A 98 -11.90 6.43 5.11
C ARG A 98 -13.43 6.36 5.07
N ASP A 99 -14.04 7.07 4.12
CA ASP A 99 -15.50 7.19 4.02
C ASP A 99 -16.14 5.98 3.31
N HIS A 100 -15.41 5.27 2.45
CA HIS A 100 -15.93 4.21 1.57
C HIS A 100 -15.00 2.97 1.48
N HIS A 101 -14.40 2.53 2.59
CA HIS A 101 -13.35 1.50 2.58
C HIS A 101 -13.77 0.19 1.90
N ASP A 102 -14.97 -0.33 2.15
CA ASP A 102 -15.46 -1.56 1.52
C ASP A 102 -15.58 -1.42 0.00
N GLU A 103 -16.10 -0.28 -0.48
CA GLU A 103 -16.24 0.00 -1.91
C GLU A 103 -14.88 0.13 -2.59
N GLU A 104 -13.92 0.77 -1.92
CA GLU A 104 -12.56 0.91 -2.43
C GLU A 104 -11.83 -0.44 -2.49
N VAL A 105 -11.93 -1.28 -1.46
CA VAL A 105 -11.34 -2.64 -1.46
C VAL A 105 -11.91 -3.50 -2.59
N GLU A 106 -13.23 -3.48 -2.80
CA GLU A 106 -13.85 -4.23 -3.90
C GLU A 106 -13.49 -3.65 -5.27
N ALA A 107 -13.39 -2.33 -5.40
CA ALA A 107 -12.96 -1.70 -6.65
C ALA A 107 -11.54 -2.13 -7.06
N ILE A 108 -10.61 -2.23 -6.11
CA ILE A 108 -9.27 -2.77 -6.41
C ILE A 108 -9.33 -4.26 -6.76
N ALA A 109 -10.23 -5.04 -6.13
CA ALA A 109 -10.45 -6.44 -6.48
C ALA A 109 -10.94 -6.60 -7.94
N ASP A 110 -11.87 -5.77 -8.37
CA ASP A 110 -12.35 -5.73 -9.75
C ASP A 110 -11.23 -5.36 -10.73
N MET A 111 -10.38 -4.38 -10.37
CA MET A 111 -9.21 -4.01 -11.17
C MET A 111 -8.21 -5.18 -11.29
N ALA A 112 -8.03 -5.96 -10.22
CA ALA A 112 -7.17 -7.16 -10.24
C ALA A 112 -7.73 -8.24 -11.19
N ARG A 113 -9.05 -8.50 -11.14
CA ARG A 113 -9.74 -9.43 -12.07
C ARG A 113 -9.60 -9.00 -13.54
N ALA A 114 -9.52 -7.69 -13.79
CA ALA A 114 -9.37 -7.13 -15.14
C ALA A 114 -7.93 -7.21 -15.69
N GLY A 115 -6.93 -7.53 -14.88
CA GLY A 115 -5.54 -7.70 -15.31
C GLY A 115 -4.54 -7.28 -14.24
N ARG A 116 -3.26 -7.69 -14.40
CA ARG A 116 -2.20 -7.46 -13.41
C ARG A 116 -2.62 -7.84 -11.98
N GLU A 117 -3.15 -9.04 -11.86
CA GLU A 117 -3.79 -9.56 -10.65
C GLU A 117 -2.89 -9.43 -9.42
N THR A 118 -1.66 -9.93 -9.47
CA THR A 118 -0.76 -10.01 -8.32
C THR A 118 -0.48 -8.65 -7.64
N PRO A 119 0.06 -7.62 -8.33
CA PRO A 119 0.32 -6.32 -7.72
C PRO A 119 -0.96 -5.59 -7.28
N ARG A 120 -2.09 -5.79 -7.97
CA ARG A 120 -3.36 -5.17 -7.59
C ARG A 120 -4.00 -5.86 -6.38
N MET A 121 -3.85 -7.17 -6.25
CA MET A 121 -4.22 -7.89 -5.03
C MET A 121 -3.32 -7.51 -3.85
N ALA A 122 -2.03 -7.20 -4.08
CA ALA A 122 -1.18 -6.60 -3.04
C ALA A 122 -1.74 -5.24 -2.60
N ALA A 123 -2.11 -4.35 -3.52
CA ALA A 123 -2.72 -3.06 -3.20
C ALA A 123 -4.05 -3.21 -2.43
N ARG A 124 -4.91 -4.14 -2.86
CA ARG A 124 -6.16 -4.47 -2.16
C ARG A 124 -5.90 -4.88 -0.71
N SER A 125 -4.99 -5.82 -0.50
CA SER A 125 -4.70 -6.32 0.84
C SER A 125 -3.94 -5.31 1.71
N ALA A 126 -3.20 -4.38 1.11
CA ALA A 126 -2.66 -3.24 1.84
C ALA A 126 -3.77 -2.32 2.39
N LEU A 127 -4.85 -2.11 1.63
CA LEU A 127 -6.02 -1.38 2.14
C LEU A 127 -6.76 -2.16 3.24
N GLU A 128 -6.94 -3.48 3.08
CA GLU A 128 -7.58 -4.32 4.11
C GLU A 128 -6.86 -4.27 5.47
N VAL A 129 -5.53 -4.11 5.48
CA VAL A 129 -4.75 -3.92 6.72
C VAL A 129 -5.24 -2.71 7.53
N LEU A 130 -5.67 -1.63 6.86
CA LEU A 130 -6.18 -0.43 7.53
C LEU A 130 -7.58 -0.61 8.11
N CYS A 131 -8.36 -1.58 7.64
CA CYS A 131 -9.73 -1.84 8.10
C CYS A 131 -9.79 -2.57 9.45
N HIS A 132 -8.68 -3.19 9.89
CA HIS A 132 -8.66 -4.11 11.03
C HIS A 132 -7.69 -3.68 12.13
N ILE A 133 -7.32 -2.39 12.19
CA ILE A 133 -6.43 -1.88 13.22
C ILE A 133 -7.18 -1.87 14.56
N PRO A 134 -6.76 -2.66 15.57
CA PRO A 134 -7.48 -2.74 16.83
C PRO A 134 -7.49 -1.40 17.56
N ASP A 135 -8.67 -0.94 17.96
CA ASP A 135 -8.81 0.26 18.80
C ASP A 135 -8.49 -0.09 20.27
N PRO A 136 -7.50 0.56 20.91
CA PRO A 136 -7.17 0.30 22.31
C PRO A 136 -8.31 0.59 23.29
N ASP A 137 -9.27 1.45 22.92
CA ASP A 137 -10.42 1.82 23.76
C ASP A 137 -11.58 0.81 23.66
N GLU A 138 -11.53 -0.12 22.71
CA GLU A 138 -12.53 -1.16 22.55
C GLU A 138 -12.36 -2.35 23.52
N PRO A 139 -13.41 -3.13 23.78
CA PRO A 139 -13.31 -4.33 24.61
C PRO A 139 -12.26 -5.33 24.09
N LYS A 140 -11.58 -6.03 25.01
CA LYS A 140 -10.53 -7.01 24.66
C LYS A 140 -10.94 -8.07 23.65
N GLU A 141 -12.21 -8.48 23.68
CA GLU A 141 -12.75 -9.46 22.74
C GLU A 141 -12.80 -8.90 21.32
N VAL A 142 -13.23 -7.64 21.16
CA VAL A 142 -13.24 -6.94 19.86
C VAL A 142 -11.82 -6.78 19.34
N GLN A 143 -10.91 -6.26 20.16
CA GLN A 143 -9.49 -6.16 19.79
C GLN A 143 -8.85 -7.51 19.42
N THR A 144 -9.34 -8.62 19.98
CA THR A 144 -8.84 -9.95 19.63
C THR A 144 -9.31 -10.39 18.25
N ASN A 145 -10.55 -10.09 17.90
CA ASN A 145 -11.08 -10.34 16.57
C ASN A 145 -10.37 -9.46 15.53
N ASP A 146 -10.19 -8.18 15.82
CA ASP A 146 -9.48 -7.26 14.90
C ASP A 146 -8.04 -7.70 14.68
N ARG A 147 -7.33 -8.15 15.72
CA ARG A 147 -5.99 -8.73 15.56
C ARG A 147 -6.00 -9.98 14.68
N ALA A 148 -7.05 -10.81 14.74
CA ALA A 148 -7.16 -12.00 13.91
C ALA A 148 -7.36 -11.62 12.43
N GLU A 149 -8.23 -10.66 12.16
CA GLU A 149 -8.48 -10.14 10.81
C GLU A 149 -7.26 -9.40 10.25
N LEU A 150 -6.61 -8.55 11.05
CA LEU A 150 -5.36 -7.88 10.72
C LEU A 150 -4.25 -8.89 10.40
N ALA A 151 -4.13 -9.97 11.18
CA ALA A 151 -3.18 -11.03 10.91
C ALA A 151 -3.50 -11.77 9.58
N GLY A 152 -4.79 -11.92 9.24
CA GLY A 152 -5.22 -12.44 7.94
C GLY A 152 -4.80 -11.53 6.80
N ALA A 153 -5.10 -10.23 6.91
CA ALA A 153 -4.76 -9.21 5.91
C ALA A 153 -3.24 -9.10 5.70
N LEU A 154 -2.45 -9.05 6.77
CA LEU A 154 -0.98 -9.01 6.71
C LEU A 154 -0.38 -10.26 6.06
N ALA A 155 -0.94 -11.45 6.32
CA ALA A 155 -0.47 -12.69 5.70
C ALA A 155 -0.77 -12.73 4.19
N THR A 156 -1.96 -12.27 3.79
CA THR A 156 -2.34 -12.14 2.38
C THR A 156 -1.46 -11.12 1.67
N LEU A 157 -1.27 -9.94 2.28
CA LEU A 157 -0.40 -8.90 1.77
C LEU A 157 1.04 -9.41 1.57
N GLN A 158 1.62 -10.05 2.58
CA GLN A 158 2.95 -10.64 2.49
C GLN A 158 3.06 -11.58 1.27
N THR A 159 2.06 -12.44 1.09
CA THR A 159 2.04 -13.40 -0.02
C THR A 159 2.04 -12.70 -1.38
N PHE A 160 1.20 -11.67 -1.56
CA PHE A 160 1.11 -10.96 -2.84
C PHE A 160 2.34 -10.06 -3.11
N LEU A 161 2.96 -9.48 -2.08
CA LEU A 161 4.21 -8.74 -2.24
C LEU A 161 5.36 -9.67 -2.68
N GLN A 162 5.47 -10.85 -2.07
CA GLN A 162 6.47 -11.87 -2.49
C GLN A 162 6.25 -12.31 -3.94
N ARG A 163 5.00 -12.55 -4.33
CA ARG A 163 4.66 -12.92 -5.70
C ARG A 163 4.95 -11.79 -6.68
N THR A 164 4.63 -10.55 -6.32
CA THR A 164 4.92 -9.37 -7.15
C THR A 164 6.42 -9.25 -7.39
N ALA A 165 7.24 -9.38 -6.34
CA ALA A 165 8.70 -9.39 -6.46
C ALA A 165 9.22 -10.55 -7.34
N ALA A 166 8.60 -11.73 -7.26
CA ALA A 166 9.02 -12.92 -8.00
C ALA A 166 8.64 -12.90 -9.49
N GLU A 167 7.63 -12.12 -9.87
CA GLU A 167 7.22 -11.94 -11.27
C GLU A 167 8.19 -11.06 -12.06
N ILE A 168 9.05 -10.29 -11.37
CA ILE A 168 10.06 -9.44 -11.98
C ILE A 168 11.37 -10.25 -12.13
N PRO A 169 11.90 -10.41 -13.35
CA PRO A 169 13.16 -11.12 -13.56
C PRO A 169 14.30 -10.48 -12.77
N ALA A 170 15.21 -11.29 -12.23
CA ALA A 170 16.48 -10.76 -11.76
C ALA A 170 17.27 -10.17 -12.93
N PRO A 171 18.02 -9.07 -12.71
CA PRO A 171 18.98 -8.63 -13.72
C PRO A 171 19.92 -9.80 -14.04
N GLU A 172 20.11 -10.08 -15.33
CA GLU A 172 21.13 -11.02 -15.78
C GLU A 172 22.50 -10.36 -15.58
N ASP A 173 23.38 -11.03 -14.83
CA ASP A 173 24.76 -10.60 -14.55
C ASP A 173 25.64 -10.54 -15.81
#